data_AF-A0A2Z5URS3-F1
#
_entry.id   AF-A0A2Z5URS3-F1
#
_cell.length_a   1.000
_cell.length_b   1.000
_cell.length_c   1.000
_cell.angle_alpha   90.00
_cell.angle_beta   90.00
_cell.angle_gamma   90.00
#
_symmetry.space_group_name_H-M   'P 1'
#
loop_
_entity.id
_entity.type
_entity.pdbx_description
1 polymer ?
#
loop_
_entity_poly.entity_id
_entity_poly.type
_entity_poly.pdbx_seq_one_letter_code
_entity_poly.pdbx_strand_id
1 'polypeptide(L)'
;MSEATVSDEQLRLFIERIERLEEEKKGVGDDIRDTYSEMKSQGYDTRLVRKLIKLRKMNPHDRAEMEAVLEVYCNAVGLQLNLPLATAA
;
A
#
# COMPACT_ATOMS: atom_id res chain seq x y z
N MET A 1 26.28 -1.46 -41.74
CA MET A 1 26.09 -2.47 -40.67
C MET A 1 26.35 -1.87 -39.27
N SER A 2 25.99 -0.61 -39.01
CA SER A 2 26.46 0.14 -37.83
C SER A 2 25.35 0.74 -36.94
N GLU A 3 24.09 0.73 -37.36
CA GLU A 3 22.97 1.23 -36.53
C GLU A 3 22.35 0.14 -35.65
N ALA A 4 22.29 -1.11 -36.13
CA ALA A 4 21.73 -2.23 -35.35
C ALA A 4 22.53 -2.50 -34.07
N THR A 5 23.86 -2.31 -34.08
CA THR A 5 24.72 -2.60 -32.93
C THR A 5 24.52 -1.60 -31.78
N VAL A 6 24.29 -0.32 -32.08
CA VAL A 6 24.11 0.73 -31.06
C VAL A 6 22.72 0.65 -30.44
N SER A 7 21.68 0.33 -31.23
CA SER A 7 20.33 0.12 -30.70
C SER A 7 20.23 -1.12 -29.81
N ASP A 8 20.95 -2.19 -30.18
CA ASP A 8 20.93 -3.46 -29.44
C ASP A 8 21.67 -3.34 -28.09
N GLU A 9 22.74 -2.56 -28.02
CA GLU A 9 23.45 -2.25 -26.77
C GLU A 9 22.59 -1.42 -25.80
N GLN A 10 21.87 -0.41 -26.30
CA GLN A 10 20.96 0.40 -25.46
C GLN A 10 19.81 -0.44 -24.91
N LEU A 11 19.20 -1.30 -25.73
CA LEU A 11 18.14 -2.20 -25.30
C LEU A 11 18.64 -3.15 -24.20
N ARG A 12 19.85 -3.70 -24.35
CA ARG A 12 20.47 -4.55 -23.33
C ARG A 12 20.66 -3.83 -21.99
N LEU A 13 21.16 -2.59 -22.01
CA LEU A 13 21.33 -1.78 -20.79
C LEU A 13 19.98 -1.49 -20.10
N PHE A 14 18.91 -1.25 -20.87
CA PHE A 14 17.57 -1.09 -20.29
C PHE A 14 17.07 -2.37 -19.64
N ILE A 15 17.26 -3.53 -20.28
CA ILE A 15 16.86 -4.83 -19.73
C ILE A 15 17.60 -5.11 -18.43
N GLU A 16 18.93 -5.01 -18.42
CA GLU A 16 19.75 -5.26 -17.24
C GLU A 16 19.35 -4.33 -16.07
N ARG A 17 19.02 -3.06 -16.37
CA ARG A 17 18.52 -2.12 -15.37
C ARG A 17 17.15 -2.52 -14.81
N ILE A 18 16.23 -2.99 -15.66
CA ILE A 18 14.90 -3.45 -15.23
C ILE A 18 15.02 -4.71 -14.36
N GLU A 19 15.85 -5.67 -14.76
CA GLU A 19 16.07 -6.91 -14.00
C GLU A 19 16.57 -6.61 -12.59
N ARG A 20 17.57 -5.71 -12.46
CA ARG A 20 18.04 -5.28 -11.14
C ARG A 20 16.94 -4.61 -10.31
N LEU A 21 16.12 -3.75 -10.93
CA LEU A 21 15.00 -3.10 -10.22
C LEU A 21 13.92 -4.10 -9.78
N GLU A 22 13.65 -5.15 -10.57
CA GLU A 22 12.71 -6.21 -10.18
C GLU A 22 13.28 -7.07 -9.04
N GLU A 23 14.58 -7.34 -9.01
CA GLU A 23 15.23 -7.99 -7.87
C GLU A 23 15.15 -7.15 -6.59
N GLU A 24 15.46 -5.84 -6.67
CA GLU A 24 15.31 -4.91 -5.54
C GLU A 24 13.88 -4.86 -5.03
N LYS A 25 12.90 -4.76 -5.94
CA LYS A 25 11.47 -4.76 -5.62
C LYS A 25 11.02 -6.07 -4.97
N LYS A 26 11.56 -7.20 -5.41
CA LYS A 26 11.31 -8.51 -4.79
C LYS A 26 11.84 -8.54 -3.35
N GLY A 27 13.08 -8.08 -3.13
CA GLY A 27 13.67 -7.98 -1.79
C GLY A 27 12.79 -7.15 -0.84
N VAL A 28 12.38 -5.96 -1.27
CA VAL A 28 11.46 -5.11 -0.50
C VAL A 28 10.12 -5.80 -0.25
N GLY A 29 9.60 -6.53 -1.24
CA GLY A 29 8.36 -7.30 -1.10
C GLY A 29 8.46 -8.43 -0.08
N ASP A 30 9.62 -9.07 0.02
CA ASP A 30 9.89 -10.12 0.99
C ASP A 30 10.03 -9.53 2.41
N ASP A 31 10.76 -8.42 2.58
CA ASP A 31 10.89 -7.70 3.86
C ASP A 31 9.52 -7.25 4.41
N ILE A 32 8.64 -6.75 3.53
CA ILE A 32 7.27 -6.37 3.90
C ILE A 32 6.49 -7.60 4.40
N ARG A 33 6.67 -8.76 3.76
CA ARG A 33 5.97 -10.00 4.14
C ARG A 33 6.45 -10.51 5.49
N ASP A 34 7.75 -10.44 5.74
CA ASP A 34 8.35 -10.86 7.00
C ASP A 34 7.90 -9.95 8.14
N THR A 35 7.83 -8.64 7.91
CA THR A 35 7.27 -7.68 8.87
C THR A 35 5.81 -8.03 9.23
N TYR A 36 4.96 -8.33 8.25
CA TYR A 36 3.59 -8.78 8.54
C TYR A 36 3.56 -10.10 9.31
N SER A 37 4.48 -11.01 9.04
CA SER A 37 4.57 -12.31 9.72
C SER A 37 5.02 -12.16 11.17
N GLU A 38 5.94 -11.23 11.43
CA GLU A 38 6.36 -10.85 12.77
C GLU A 38 5.19 -10.24 13.56
N MET A 39 4.47 -9.28 12.97
CA MET A 39 3.27 -8.69 13.57
C MET A 39 2.23 -9.76 13.92
N LYS A 40 2.02 -10.74 13.03
CA LYS A 40 1.10 -11.85 13.28
C LYS A 40 1.55 -12.70 14.47
N SER A 41 2.84 -12.98 14.57
CA SER A 41 3.43 -13.74 15.68
C SER A 41 3.31 -13.00 17.02
N GLN A 42 3.33 -11.66 16.99
CA GLN A 42 3.08 -10.80 18.14
C GLN A 42 1.58 -10.65 18.50
N GLY A 43 0.67 -11.24 17.71
CA GLY A 43 -0.77 -11.24 17.98
C GLY A 43 -1.58 -10.14 17.28
N TYR A 44 -0.98 -9.36 16.37
CA TYR A 44 -1.71 -8.35 15.62
C TYR A 44 -2.53 -8.95 14.46
N ASP A 45 -3.72 -8.39 14.21
CA ASP A 45 -4.48 -8.72 13.00
C ASP A 45 -3.92 -8.00 11.77
N THR A 46 -3.09 -8.71 11.01
CA THR A 46 -2.50 -8.22 9.76
C THR A 46 -3.52 -7.80 8.70
N ARG A 47 -4.79 -8.26 8.75
CA ARG A 47 -5.84 -7.81 7.82
C ARG A 47 -6.27 -6.38 8.12
N LEU A 48 -6.46 -6.06 9.40
CA LEU A 48 -6.79 -4.70 9.84
C LEU A 48 -5.63 -3.75 9.63
N VAL A 49 -4.39 -4.18 9.89
CA VAL A 49 -3.18 -3.36 9.63
C VAL A 49 -3.06 -2.99 8.16
N ARG A 50 -3.33 -3.92 7.22
CA ARG A 50 -3.33 -3.60 5.77
C ARG A 50 -4.37 -2.53 5.42
N LYS A 51 -5.57 -2.62 6.01
CA LYS A 51 -6.60 -1.58 5.84
C LYS A 51 -6.12 -0.24 6.41
N LEU A 52 -5.51 -0.23 7.59
CA LEU A 52 -4.95 0.97 8.22
C LEU A 52 -3.88 1.64 7.35
N ILE A 53 -2.95 0.87 6.77
CA ILE A 53 -1.93 1.40 5.87
C ILE A 53 -2.56 2.00 4.61
N LYS A 54 -3.59 1.35 4.04
CA LYS A 54 -4.33 1.90 2.90
C LYS A 54 -5.01 3.23 3.26
N LEU A 55 -5.67 3.30 4.42
CA LEU A 55 -6.27 4.54 4.92
C LEU A 55 -5.21 5.63 5.08
N ARG A 56 -4.06 5.33 5.69
CA ARG A 56 -2.96 6.28 5.89
C ARG A 56 -2.39 6.84 4.58
N LYS A 57 -2.42 6.07 3.49
CA LYS A 57 -1.96 6.49 2.15
C LYS A 57 -2.98 7.35 1.40
N MET A 58 -4.25 7.31 1.78
CA MET A 58 -5.31 8.11 1.15
C MET A 58 -5.17 9.59 1.54
N ASN A 59 -5.52 10.48 0.60
CA ASN A 59 -5.58 11.91 0.83
C ASN A 59 -6.54 12.22 2.00
N PRO A 60 -6.16 13.12 2.94
CA PRO A 60 -7.04 13.52 4.03
C PRO A 60 -8.44 13.96 3.59
N HIS A 61 -8.58 14.63 2.44
CA HIS A 61 -9.87 15.09 1.96
C HIS A 61 -10.76 13.92 1.52
N ASP A 62 -10.25 13.05 0.64
CA ASP A 62 -10.94 11.83 0.21
C ASP A 62 -11.32 10.93 1.41
N ARG A 63 -10.46 10.89 2.44
CA ARG A 63 -10.75 10.14 3.67
C ARG A 63 -11.93 10.75 4.42
N ALA A 64 -11.96 12.06 4.61
CA ALA A 64 -13.04 12.75 5.31
C ALA A 64 -14.39 12.61 4.57
N GLU A 65 -14.38 12.70 3.24
CA GLU A 65 -15.58 12.45 2.42
C GLU A 65 -16.08 11.00 2.58
N MET A 66 -15.17 10.03 2.49
CA MET A 66 -15.51 8.62 2.68
C MET A 66 -16.05 8.35 4.08
N GLU A 67 -15.48 8.95 5.12
CA GLU A 67 -15.93 8.80 6.52
C GLU A 67 -17.34 9.38 6.70
N ALA A 68 -17.61 10.58 6.16
CA ALA A 68 -18.95 11.19 6.22
C ALA A 68 -20.01 10.32 5.52
N VAL A 69 -19.69 9.75 4.37
CA VAL A 69 -20.60 8.85 3.64
C VAL A 69 -20.82 7.55 4.41
N LEU A 70 -19.74 6.98 4.97
CA LEU A 70 -19.81 5.76 5.79
C LEU A 70 -20.72 5.97 7.01
N GLU A 71 -20.61 7.11 7.67
CA GLU A 71 -21.44 7.47 8.83
C GLU A 71 -22.93 7.48 8.46
N VAL A 72 -23.31 8.07 7.32
CA VAL A 72 -24.70 8.05 6.83
C VAL A 72 -25.20 6.62 6.64
N TYR A 73 -24.42 5.76 6.00
CA TYR A 73 -24.81 4.35 5.80
C TYR A 73 -24.88 3.57 7.11
N CYS A 74 -23.94 3.77 8.02
CA CYS A 74 -23.93 3.16 9.34
C CYS A 74 -25.17 3.54 10.15
N ASN A 75 -25.54 4.82 10.15
CA ASN A 75 -26.75 5.31 10.79
C ASN A 75 -28.02 4.69 10.17
N ALA A 76 -28.08 4.57 8.85
CA ALA A 76 -29.23 3.98 8.14
C ALA A 76 -29.47 2.50 8.51
N VAL A 77 -28.42 1.74 8.84
CA VAL A 77 -28.53 0.33 9.26
C VAL A 77 -28.47 0.12 10.78
N GLY A 78 -28.45 1.21 11.56
CA GLY A 78 -28.38 1.15 13.03
C GLY A 78 -27.04 0.69 13.60
N LEU A 79 -25.96 0.75 12.81
CA LEU A 79 -24.60 0.41 13.24
C LEU A 79 -23.93 1.66 13.84
N GLN A 80 -23.81 1.74 15.16
CA GLN A 80 -23.04 2.80 15.81
C GLN A 80 -21.57 2.42 15.89
N LEU A 81 -20.74 3.08 15.09
CA LEU A 81 -19.29 3.02 15.21
C LEU A 81 -18.87 3.88 16.41
N ASN A 82 -18.84 3.31 17.61
CA ASN A 82 -18.35 3.97 18.82
C ASN A 82 -16.80 4.01 18.84
N LEU A 83 -16.19 4.47 17.75
CA LEU A 83 -14.79 4.84 17.75
C LEU A 83 -14.66 6.23 18.37
N PRO A 84 -13.75 6.47 19.32
CA PRO A 84 -13.48 7.80 19.85
C PRO A 84 -12.80 8.64 18.76
N LEU A 85 -13.57 9.12 17.79
CA LEU A 85 -13.09 9.95 16.66
C LEU A 85 -13.25 11.45 16.91
N ALA A 86 -13.61 11.88 18.13
CA ALA A 86 -13.91 13.29 18.37
C ALA A 86 -13.39 13.81 19.73
N THR A 87 -12.09 13.70 19.96
CA THR A 87 -11.37 14.76 20.71
C THR A 87 -10.14 15.16 19.89
N ALA A 88 -10.39 15.81 18.76
CA ALA A 88 -9.39 16.64 18.11
C ALA A 88 -9.19 17.88 19.00
N ALA A 89 -8.03 17.96 19.64
CA ALA A 89 -7.41 19.19 20.10
C ALA A 89 -6.28 19.54 19.11
#